data_AF-A0A7R9W1Y6-F1
#
_entry.id   AF-A0A7R9W1Y6-F1
#
_cell.length_a   1.000
_cell.length_b   1.000
_cell.length_c   1.000
_cell.angle_alpha   90.00
_cell.angle_beta   90.00
_cell.angle_gamma   90.00
#
_symmetry.space_group_name_H-M   'P 1'
#
loop_
_entity.id
_entity.type
_entity.pdbx_description
1 polymer ?
#
loop_
_entity_poly.entity_id
_entity_poly.type
_entity_poly.pdbx_seq_one_letter_code
_entity_poly.pdbx_strand_id
1 'polypeptide(L)'
;MCDVPPGVVTGDNLLKLLKHAKDNGYAIPAFNCTSSSSCNAVLEAAKKNNSPVMIQASNGGGAFFAGKSCKDPNAAAAGSVAMALHVRAVAPYYGVPVVLHSDHCAKKLLPWFDKMLEADEEYFAQYGEPLFSSHMLDLSEEPDEENIEICVKYFQRMKPMKIWLEMEIGITGGEEDGVNNEDVDPEKLYTTPEQVYSVYTALSKIGEMFSIAAAFGNVHGVYKPGNVTLQPERLGKHQAYAKEQLKCESDLPIFLVMHGGSGSTDEEIATAVKNGVIKMNIDTDT
;
A
#
# COMPACT_ATOMS: atom_id res chain seq x y z
N MET A 1 14.27 -17.70 2.56
CA MET A 1 12.85 -17.29 2.55
C MET A 1 12.48 -16.88 3.95
N CYS A 2 11.74 -15.78 4.09
CA CYS A 2 11.21 -15.36 5.37
C CYS A 2 10.38 -16.49 5.99
N ASP A 3 10.63 -16.81 7.26
CA ASP A 3 9.92 -17.86 8.00
C ASP A 3 8.51 -17.35 8.38
N VAL A 4 7.61 -17.34 7.40
CA VAL A 4 6.23 -16.85 7.52
C VAL A 4 5.32 -17.91 6.89
N PRO A 5 4.18 -18.26 7.53
CA PRO A 5 3.31 -19.32 7.05
C PRO A 5 2.71 -19.01 5.68
N PRO A 6 2.37 -20.06 4.90
CA PRO A 6 1.61 -19.88 3.66
C PRO A 6 0.17 -19.44 3.92
N GLY A 7 -0.46 -18.83 2.92
CA GLY A 7 -1.79 -18.25 3.05
C GLY A 7 -1.72 -16.75 3.36
N VAL A 8 -2.86 -16.18 3.76
CA VAL A 8 -2.93 -14.75 4.09
C VAL A 8 -2.14 -14.45 5.37
N VAL A 9 -1.27 -13.45 5.32
CA VAL A 9 -0.41 -13.08 6.45
C VAL A 9 -0.88 -11.79 7.12
N THR A 10 -0.97 -11.81 8.44
CA THR A 10 -1.48 -10.70 9.25
C THR A 10 -0.57 -10.46 10.46
N GLY A 11 -0.75 -9.35 11.16
CA GLY A 11 -0.09 -9.07 12.44
C GLY A 11 1.43 -9.21 12.44
N ASP A 12 1.96 -9.92 13.43
CA ASP A 12 3.42 -10.04 13.62
C ASP A 12 4.11 -10.77 12.46
N ASN A 13 3.40 -11.67 11.76
CA ASN A 13 3.91 -12.34 10.56
C ASN A 13 4.05 -11.38 9.38
N LEU A 14 3.10 -10.46 9.22
CA LEU A 14 3.21 -9.39 8.22
C LEU A 14 4.40 -8.48 8.54
N LEU A 15 4.55 -8.05 9.81
CA LEU A 15 5.69 -7.24 10.24
C LEU A 15 7.03 -7.96 9.98
N LYS A 16 7.12 -9.26 10.27
CA LYS A 16 8.30 -10.09 9.99
C LYS A 16 8.59 -10.15 8.49
N LEU A 17 7.56 -10.33 7.66
CA LEU A 17 7.68 -10.36 6.19
C LEU A 17 8.24 -9.04 5.64
N LEU A 18 7.68 -7.90 6.05
CA LEU A 18 8.07 -6.59 5.53
C LEU A 18 9.43 -6.12 6.08
N LYS A 19 9.79 -6.47 7.32
CA LYS A 19 11.16 -6.31 7.84
C LYS A 19 12.16 -7.12 7.02
N HIS A 20 11.87 -8.39 6.76
CA HIS A 20 12.73 -9.23 5.95
C HIS A 20 12.90 -8.67 4.52
N ALA A 21 11.83 -8.14 3.91
CA ALA A 21 11.91 -7.48 2.60
C ALA A 21 12.91 -6.30 2.61
N LYS A 22 12.79 -5.43 3.60
CA LYS A 22 13.71 -4.30 3.79
C LYS A 22 15.15 -4.74 4.03
N ASP A 23 15.35 -5.68 4.95
CA ASP A 23 16.68 -6.12 5.38
C ASP A 23 17.43 -6.93 4.30
N ASN A 24 16.70 -7.52 3.35
CA ASN A 24 17.28 -8.33 2.27
C ASN A 24 17.18 -7.67 0.89
N GLY A 25 16.76 -6.40 0.83
CA GLY A 25 16.78 -5.60 -0.40
C GLY A 25 15.87 -6.12 -1.50
N TYR A 26 14.60 -6.43 -1.19
CA TYR A 26 13.58 -6.72 -2.19
C TYR A 26 12.24 -6.04 -1.86
N ALA A 27 11.45 -5.75 -2.90
CA ALA A 27 10.06 -5.34 -2.76
C ALA A 27 9.10 -6.48 -3.11
N ILE A 28 7.93 -6.47 -2.49
CA ILE A 28 6.84 -7.41 -2.77
C ILE A 28 5.89 -6.74 -3.78
N PRO A 29 5.61 -7.36 -4.93
CA PRO A 29 4.68 -6.80 -5.89
C PRO A 29 3.25 -6.86 -5.34
N ALA A 30 2.50 -5.77 -5.51
CA ALA A 30 1.12 -5.65 -5.10
C ALA A 30 0.22 -5.44 -6.32
N PHE A 31 -0.62 -6.43 -6.60
CA PHE A 31 -1.43 -6.48 -7.82
C PHE A 31 -2.88 -6.12 -7.53
N ASN A 32 -3.40 -5.13 -8.26
CA ASN A 32 -4.83 -4.84 -8.25
C ASN A 32 -5.60 -6.02 -8.84
N CYS A 33 -6.69 -6.41 -8.18
CA CYS A 33 -7.53 -7.52 -8.60
C CYS A 33 -9.00 -7.11 -8.68
N THR A 34 -9.68 -7.66 -9.69
CA THR A 34 -11.09 -7.35 -9.97
C THR A 34 -11.95 -8.60 -10.07
N SER A 35 -11.36 -9.80 -10.07
CA SER A 35 -12.11 -11.05 -10.14
C SER A 35 -11.38 -12.18 -9.42
N SER A 36 -12.08 -13.28 -9.14
CA SER A 36 -11.44 -14.51 -8.69
C SER A 36 -10.37 -14.99 -9.67
N SER A 37 -10.56 -14.76 -10.98
CA SER A 37 -9.58 -15.10 -12.02
C SER A 37 -8.29 -14.31 -11.88
N SER A 38 -8.36 -13.00 -11.65
CA SER A 38 -7.15 -12.17 -11.45
C SER A 38 -6.45 -12.55 -10.15
N CYS A 39 -7.19 -12.76 -9.05
CA CYS A 39 -6.61 -13.26 -7.80
C CYS A 39 -5.88 -14.59 -8.00
N ASN A 40 -6.51 -15.54 -8.71
CA ASN A 40 -5.92 -16.86 -8.96
C ASN A 40 -4.66 -16.78 -9.82
N ALA A 41 -4.63 -15.87 -10.81
CA ALA A 41 -3.44 -15.64 -11.64
C ALA A 41 -2.26 -15.13 -10.80
N VAL A 42 -2.52 -14.18 -9.90
CA VAL A 42 -1.51 -13.65 -8.97
C VAL A 42 -0.98 -14.75 -8.04
N LEU A 43 -1.88 -15.56 -7.44
CA LEU A 43 -1.49 -16.67 -6.58
C LEU A 43 -0.67 -17.74 -7.32
N GLU A 44 -1.06 -18.07 -8.56
CA GLU A 44 -0.32 -19.01 -9.40
C GLU A 44 1.08 -18.48 -9.74
N ALA A 45 1.20 -17.21 -10.11
CA ALA A 45 2.47 -16.57 -10.40
C ALA A 45 3.38 -16.53 -9.17
N ALA A 46 2.83 -16.18 -8.00
CA ALA A 46 3.56 -16.18 -6.74
C ALA A 46 4.10 -17.58 -6.39
N LYS A 47 3.28 -18.63 -6.60
CA LYS A 47 3.72 -20.02 -6.42
C LYS A 47 4.82 -20.41 -7.42
N LYS A 48 4.66 -20.11 -8.72
CA LYS A 48 5.66 -20.43 -9.73
C LYS A 48 7.03 -19.82 -9.43
N ASN A 49 7.04 -18.62 -8.87
CA ASN A 49 8.27 -17.90 -8.49
C ASN A 49 8.72 -18.17 -7.04
N ASN A 50 7.91 -18.90 -6.25
CA ASN A 50 8.13 -19.19 -4.85
C ASN A 50 8.40 -17.92 -4.01
N SER A 51 7.61 -16.88 -4.24
CA SER A 51 7.77 -15.54 -3.66
C SER A 51 6.52 -15.11 -2.92
N PRO A 52 6.64 -14.27 -1.87
CA PRO A 52 5.49 -13.58 -1.31
C PRO A 52 4.87 -12.63 -2.34
N VAL A 53 3.58 -12.35 -2.20
CA VAL A 53 2.85 -11.43 -3.08
C VAL A 53 1.81 -10.63 -2.30
N MET A 54 1.42 -9.47 -2.80
CA MET A 54 0.22 -8.78 -2.31
C MET A 54 -0.89 -8.79 -3.37
N ILE A 55 -2.12 -9.02 -2.92
CA ILE A 55 -3.34 -8.85 -3.71
C ILE A 55 -4.08 -7.66 -3.11
N GLN A 56 -4.35 -6.65 -3.93
CA GLN A 56 -5.02 -5.43 -3.49
C GLN A 56 -6.34 -5.17 -4.22
N ALA A 57 -7.30 -4.60 -3.49
CA ALA A 57 -8.54 -4.07 -4.06
C ALA A 57 -8.48 -2.54 -4.05
N SER A 58 -8.53 -1.92 -5.23
CA SER A 58 -8.97 -0.53 -5.33
C SER A 58 -10.47 -0.42 -5.07
N ASN A 59 -10.96 0.79 -4.80
CA ASN A 59 -12.39 1.04 -4.64
C ASN A 59 -13.20 0.55 -5.87
N GLY A 60 -12.71 0.87 -7.07
CA GLY A 60 -13.29 0.42 -8.34
C GLY A 60 -13.21 -1.10 -8.51
N GLY A 61 -12.09 -1.72 -8.11
CA GLY A 61 -11.93 -3.18 -8.15
C GLY A 61 -12.90 -3.90 -7.23
N GLY A 62 -13.09 -3.40 -6.00
CA GLY A 62 -14.12 -3.87 -5.08
C GLY A 62 -15.52 -3.73 -5.68
N ALA A 63 -15.86 -2.57 -6.25
CA ALA A 63 -17.17 -2.36 -6.87
C ALA A 63 -17.41 -3.31 -8.05
N PHE A 64 -16.37 -3.60 -8.83
CA PHE A 64 -16.45 -4.56 -9.92
C PHE A 64 -16.63 -6.00 -9.41
N PHE A 65 -15.94 -6.38 -8.33
CA PHE A 65 -16.06 -7.71 -7.70
C PHE A 65 -17.48 -7.97 -7.16
N ALA A 66 -18.15 -6.94 -6.62
CA ALA A 66 -19.56 -7.01 -6.24
C ALA A 66 -20.53 -7.06 -7.45
N GLY A 67 -20.03 -6.74 -8.64
CA GLY A 67 -20.79 -6.64 -9.88
C GLY A 67 -21.19 -5.20 -10.21
N LYS A 68 -20.82 -4.73 -11.40
CA LYS A 68 -21.02 -3.34 -11.88
C LYS A 68 -22.50 -2.87 -11.89
N SER A 69 -23.45 -3.82 -11.92
CA SER A 69 -24.88 -3.52 -11.84
C SER A 69 -25.38 -3.34 -10.40
N CYS A 70 -24.61 -3.73 -9.39
CA CYS A 70 -24.94 -3.49 -7.99
C CYS A 70 -24.93 -1.97 -7.71
N LYS A 71 -26.08 -1.44 -7.24
CA LYS A 71 -26.26 -0.01 -6.96
C LYS A 71 -26.23 0.30 -5.46
N ASP A 72 -25.91 -0.69 -4.63
CA ASP A 72 -25.73 -0.46 -3.20
C ASP A 72 -24.55 0.50 -2.98
N PRO A 73 -24.68 1.54 -2.14
CA PRO A 73 -23.58 2.45 -1.84
C PRO A 73 -22.36 1.74 -1.21
N ASN A 74 -22.56 0.57 -0.60
CA ASN A 74 -21.49 -0.25 -0.03
C ASN A 74 -20.99 -1.35 -0.97
N ALA A 75 -21.40 -1.36 -2.25
CA ALA A 75 -21.00 -2.39 -3.20
C ALA A 75 -19.47 -2.54 -3.29
N ALA A 76 -18.73 -1.43 -3.26
CA ALA A 76 -17.27 -1.46 -3.24
C ALA A 76 -16.72 -2.22 -2.03
N ALA A 77 -17.23 -1.96 -0.82
CA ALA A 77 -16.80 -2.64 0.39
C ALA A 77 -17.18 -4.12 0.37
N ALA A 78 -18.43 -4.42 0.00
CA ALA A 78 -18.93 -5.79 -0.09
C ALA A 78 -18.09 -6.63 -1.08
N GLY A 79 -17.72 -6.06 -2.22
CA GLY A 79 -16.88 -6.74 -3.20
C GLY A 79 -15.42 -6.88 -2.76
N SER A 80 -14.84 -5.87 -2.10
CA SER A 80 -13.51 -6.00 -1.47
C SER A 80 -13.50 -7.13 -0.43
N VAL A 81 -14.53 -7.21 0.42
CA VAL A 81 -14.69 -8.28 1.42
C VAL A 81 -14.85 -9.64 0.75
N ALA A 82 -15.66 -9.73 -0.31
CA ALA A 82 -15.83 -10.96 -1.08
C ALA A 82 -14.50 -11.43 -1.72
N MET A 83 -13.71 -10.51 -2.27
CA MET A 83 -12.37 -10.80 -2.78
C MET A 83 -11.45 -11.32 -1.68
N ALA A 84 -11.41 -10.64 -0.53
CA ALA A 84 -10.58 -11.04 0.61
C ALA A 84 -10.94 -12.45 1.09
N LEU A 85 -12.23 -12.75 1.23
CA LEU A 85 -12.71 -14.08 1.62
C LEU A 85 -12.34 -15.16 0.59
N HIS A 86 -12.46 -14.87 -0.72
CA HIS A 86 -11.99 -15.76 -1.78
C HIS A 86 -10.50 -16.07 -1.63
N VAL A 87 -9.66 -15.04 -1.52
CA VAL A 87 -8.20 -15.19 -1.37
C VAL A 87 -7.86 -15.96 -0.10
N ARG A 88 -8.49 -15.67 1.05
CA ARG A 88 -8.26 -16.42 2.30
C ARG A 88 -8.60 -17.90 2.15
N ALA A 89 -9.66 -18.23 1.41
CA ALA A 89 -10.05 -19.62 1.18
C ALA A 89 -9.05 -20.38 0.30
N VAL A 90 -8.45 -19.73 -0.70
CA VAL A 90 -7.64 -20.42 -1.72
C VAL A 90 -6.12 -20.26 -1.56
N ALA A 91 -5.63 -19.18 -0.95
CA ALA A 91 -4.20 -18.91 -0.78
C ALA A 91 -3.39 -20.03 -0.09
N PRO A 92 -3.91 -20.73 0.95
CA PRO A 92 -3.17 -21.82 1.60
C PRO A 92 -2.75 -22.95 0.64
N TYR A 93 -3.52 -23.20 -0.43
CA TYR A 93 -3.23 -24.25 -1.41
C TYR A 93 -2.05 -23.91 -2.33
N TYR A 94 -1.69 -22.63 -2.44
CA TYR A 94 -0.54 -22.19 -3.22
C TYR A 94 0.78 -22.30 -2.43
N GLY A 95 0.72 -22.41 -1.11
CA GLY A 95 1.90 -22.65 -0.28
C GLY A 95 2.91 -21.50 -0.29
N VAL A 96 2.45 -20.26 -0.48
CA VAL A 96 3.25 -19.03 -0.40
C VAL A 96 2.57 -18.00 0.51
N PRO A 97 3.32 -17.08 1.14
CA PRO A 97 2.74 -15.95 1.90
C PRO A 97 2.01 -14.96 0.99
N VAL A 98 0.82 -14.52 1.39
CA VAL A 98 -0.01 -13.57 0.63
C VAL A 98 -0.44 -12.43 1.54
N VAL A 99 -0.20 -11.18 1.14
CA VAL A 99 -0.70 -9.99 1.83
C VAL A 99 -2.02 -9.58 1.16
N LEU A 100 -3.08 -9.37 1.93
CA LEU A 100 -4.34 -8.79 1.46
C LEU A 100 -4.38 -7.30 1.80
N HIS A 101 -4.58 -6.46 0.78
CA HIS A 101 -4.51 -5.02 0.92
C HIS A 101 -5.73 -4.32 0.30
N SER A 102 -6.08 -3.12 0.77
CA SER A 102 -6.91 -2.18 0.00
C SER A 102 -6.07 -1.00 -0.47
N ASP A 103 -6.23 -0.65 -1.74
CA ASP A 103 -5.51 0.44 -2.40
C ASP A 103 -6.09 1.82 -2.05
N HIS A 104 -5.70 2.87 -2.78
CA HIS A 104 -6.06 4.28 -2.61
C HIS A 104 -7.47 4.53 -2.04
N CYS A 105 -7.51 5.21 -0.91
CA CYS A 105 -8.73 5.66 -0.26
C CYS A 105 -8.67 7.15 0.07
N ALA A 106 -9.08 7.96 -0.91
CA ALA A 106 -9.34 9.39 -0.76
C ALA A 106 -10.34 9.70 0.35
N LYS A 107 -10.34 10.95 0.84
CA LYS A 107 -11.27 11.42 1.89
C LYS A 107 -12.74 11.15 1.56
N LYS A 108 -13.11 11.29 0.29
CA LYS A 108 -14.47 10.99 -0.24
C LYS A 108 -14.85 9.50 -0.12
N LEU A 109 -13.85 8.62 -0.03
CA LEU A 109 -13.99 7.16 0.03
C LEU A 109 -13.86 6.60 1.45
N LEU A 110 -13.69 7.43 2.49
CA LEU A 110 -13.65 6.96 3.88
C LEU A 110 -14.84 6.07 4.29
N PRO A 111 -16.08 6.24 3.77
CA PRO A 111 -17.15 5.27 4.03
C PRO A 111 -16.85 3.84 3.54
N TRP A 112 -16.09 3.69 2.45
CA TRP A 112 -15.62 2.38 1.99
C TRP A 112 -14.58 1.79 2.95
N PHE A 113 -13.63 2.61 3.41
CA PHE A 113 -12.63 2.24 4.41
C PHE A 113 -13.27 1.80 5.73
N ASP A 114 -14.23 2.57 6.23
CA ASP A 114 -14.95 2.27 7.47
C ASP A 114 -15.64 0.90 7.40
N LYS A 115 -16.25 0.57 6.26
CA LYS A 115 -16.91 -0.72 6.03
C LYS A 115 -15.93 -1.89 5.93
N MET A 116 -14.74 -1.67 5.39
CA MET A 116 -13.68 -2.69 5.41
C MET A 116 -13.17 -2.93 6.84
N LEU A 117 -12.95 -1.87 7.62
CA LEU A 117 -12.56 -2.01 9.03
C LEU A 117 -13.65 -2.66 9.89
N GLU A 118 -14.93 -2.39 9.64
CA GLU A 118 -16.02 -3.12 10.30
C GLU A 118 -15.93 -4.63 10.00
N ALA A 119 -15.66 -5.01 8.74
CA ALA A 119 -15.48 -6.40 8.37
C ALA A 119 -14.22 -7.03 9.01
N ASP A 120 -13.14 -6.26 9.17
CA ASP A 120 -11.97 -6.72 9.92
C ASP A 120 -12.29 -6.94 11.40
N GLU A 121 -13.02 -6.03 12.04
CA GLU A 121 -13.42 -6.14 13.44
C GLU A 121 -14.29 -7.39 13.67
N GLU A 122 -15.24 -7.64 12.78
CA GLU A 122 -16.09 -8.84 12.79
C GLU A 122 -15.30 -10.13 12.57
N TYR A 123 -14.33 -10.11 11.63
CA TYR A 123 -13.48 -11.27 11.35
C TYR A 123 -12.49 -11.52 12.51
N PHE A 124 -11.91 -10.46 13.08
CA PHE A 124 -11.01 -10.52 14.22
C PHE A 124 -11.69 -11.11 15.46
N ALA A 125 -12.93 -10.71 15.74
CA ALA A 125 -13.71 -11.27 16.84
C ALA A 125 -13.95 -12.79 16.71
N GLN A 126 -14.00 -13.31 15.48
CA GLN A 126 -14.26 -14.72 15.20
C GLN A 126 -12.98 -15.56 15.09
N TYR A 127 -11.94 -15.02 14.47
CA TYR A 127 -10.75 -15.78 14.04
C TYR A 127 -9.46 -15.34 14.73
N GLY A 128 -9.46 -14.24 15.48
CA GLY A 128 -8.29 -13.72 16.20
C GLY A 128 -7.25 -13.02 15.30
N GLU A 129 -7.59 -12.76 14.05
CA GLU A 129 -6.82 -12.00 13.06
C GLU A 129 -7.76 -11.20 12.16
N PRO A 130 -7.32 -10.08 11.54
CA PRO A 130 -8.17 -9.29 10.64
C PRO A 130 -8.41 -10.01 9.30
N LEU A 131 -9.43 -9.55 8.56
CA LEU A 131 -9.73 -10.07 7.23
C LEU A 131 -8.64 -9.62 6.23
N PHE A 132 -8.28 -8.34 6.28
CA PHE A 132 -7.20 -7.74 5.51
C PHE A 132 -5.90 -7.69 6.31
N SER A 133 -4.77 -7.81 5.60
CA SER A 133 -3.44 -7.64 6.17
C SER A 133 -3.12 -6.16 6.41
N SER A 134 -3.53 -5.31 5.46
CA SER A 134 -3.22 -3.88 5.45
C SER A 134 -4.29 -3.07 4.71
N HIS A 135 -4.35 -1.78 5.01
CA HIS A 135 -5.19 -0.82 4.30
C HIS A 135 -4.43 0.45 3.99
N MET A 136 -4.80 1.12 2.90
CA MET A 136 -4.21 2.38 2.47
C MET A 136 -5.15 3.56 2.69
N LEU A 137 -4.61 4.65 3.26
CA LEU A 137 -5.22 5.98 3.20
C LEU A 137 -4.40 6.85 2.25
N ASP A 138 -5.08 7.40 1.25
CA ASP A 138 -4.52 8.39 0.35
C ASP A 138 -5.23 9.71 0.62
N LEU A 139 -4.65 10.58 1.42
CA LEU A 139 -5.18 11.91 1.67
C LEU A 139 -4.19 12.96 1.19
N SER A 140 -3.42 12.62 0.14
CA SER A 140 -2.37 13.45 -0.46
C SER A 140 -2.85 14.80 -0.98
N GLU A 141 -4.12 14.89 -1.38
CA GLU A 141 -4.78 16.13 -1.81
C GLU A 141 -5.16 17.06 -0.65
N GLU A 142 -5.26 16.52 0.56
CA GLU A 142 -5.60 17.30 1.76
C GLU A 142 -4.33 17.95 2.32
N PRO A 143 -4.45 19.04 3.10
CA PRO A 143 -3.30 19.59 3.80
C PRO A 143 -2.59 18.53 4.65
N ASP A 144 -1.27 18.48 4.61
CA ASP A 144 -0.46 17.45 5.31
C ASP A 144 -0.86 17.24 6.78
N GLU A 145 -1.18 18.32 7.50
CA GLU A 145 -1.62 18.25 8.90
C GLU A 145 -2.94 17.48 9.05
N GLU A 146 -3.91 17.74 8.17
CA GLU A 146 -5.21 17.05 8.15
C GLU A 146 -5.04 15.58 7.71
N ASN A 147 -4.24 15.33 6.68
CA ASN A 147 -3.90 13.98 6.24
C ASN A 147 -3.33 13.15 7.41
N ILE A 148 -2.30 13.67 8.08
CA ILE A 148 -1.66 13.00 9.21
C ILE A 148 -2.63 12.81 10.37
N GLU A 149 -3.45 13.80 10.70
CA GLU A 149 -4.44 13.70 11.80
C GLU A 149 -5.44 12.57 11.55
N ILE A 150 -6.01 12.50 10.34
CA ILE A 150 -6.97 11.45 9.97
C ILE A 150 -6.27 10.08 9.98
N CYS A 151 -5.06 9.98 9.42
CA CYS A 151 -4.28 8.75 9.43
C CYS A 151 -3.98 8.27 10.87
N VAL A 152 -3.61 9.16 11.78
CA VAL A 152 -3.40 8.83 13.21
C VAL A 152 -4.67 8.28 13.84
N LYS A 153 -5.82 8.89 13.58
CA LYS A 153 -7.12 8.43 14.09
C LYS A 153 -7.45 7.01 13.61
N TYR A 154 -7.29 6.73 12.32
CA TYR A 154 -7.53 5.40 11.77
C TYR A 154 -6.50 4.38 12.26
N PHE A 155 -5.22 4.77 12.35
CA PHE A 155 -4.18 3.86 12.83
C PHE A 155 -4.42 3.42 14.28
N GLN A 156 -4.98 4.30 15.12
CA GLN A 156 -5.41 3.95 16.47
C GLN A 156 -6.51 2.88 16.49
N ARG A 157 -7.46 2.91 15.55
CA ARG A 157 -8.51 1.89 15.38
C ARG A 157 -7.95 0.57 14.83
N MET A 158 -6.96 0.63 13.95
CA MET A 158 -6.32 -0.53 13.31
C MET A 158 -5.35 -1.27 14.24
N LYS A 159 -4.65 -0.55 15.12
CA LYS A 159 -3.58 -1.09 15.98
C LYS A 159 -3.99 -2.31 16.82
N PRO A 160 -5.17 -2.35 17.51
CA PRO A 160 -5.57 -3.52 18.30
C PRO A 160 -5.68 -4.81 17.49
N MET A 161 -6.03 -4.71 16.20
CA MET A 161 -6.13 -5.83 15.28
C MET A 161 -4.81 -6.14 14.56
N LYS A 162 -3.75 -5.35 14.80
CA LYS A 162 -2.46 -5.44 14.12
C LYS A 162 -2.58 -5.37 12.59
N ILE A 163 -3.49 -4.54 12.09
CA ILE A 163 -3.57 -4.21 10.66
C ILE A 163 -2.50 -3.18 10.34
N TRP A 164 -1.81 -3.36 9.22
CA TRP A 164 -0.80 -2.41 8.75
C TRP A 164 -1.43 -1.23 8.00
N LEU A 165 -1.01 -0.01 8.32
CA LEU A 165 -1.45 1.19 7.61
C LEU A 165 -0.43 1.60 6.54
N GLU A 166 -0.86 1.64 5.29
CA GLU A 166 -0.15 2.38 4.25
C GLU A 166 -0.73 3.79 4.17
N MET A 167 0.12 4.80 4.07
CA MET A 167 -0.28 6.19 4.00
C MET A 167 0.49 6.89 2.90
N GLU A 168 -0.21 7.73 2.14
CA GLU A 168 0.40 8.56 1.09
C GLU A 168 0.54 10.02 1.51
N ILE A 169 1.68 10.62 1.14
CA ILE A 169 1.99 12.02 1.37
C ILE A 169 2.66 12.64 0.12
N GLY A 170 2.38 13.92 -0.10
CA GLY A 170 2.81 14.66 -1.28
C GLY A 170 1.88 14.43 -2.47
N ILE A 171 2.03 15.26 -3.50
CA ILE A 171 1.11 15.26 -4.65
C ILE A 171 1.79 14.54 -5.81
N THR A 172 1.18 13.45 -6.30
CA THR A 172 1.62 12.78 -7.52
C THR A 172 1.21 13.59 -8.75
N GLY A 173 2.02 13.53 -9.82
CA GLY A 173 1.64 14.14 -11.10
C GLY A 173 0.52 13.35 -11.78
N GLY A 174 -0.10 13.93 -12.83
CA GLY A 174 -1.06 13.22 -13.69
C GLY A 174 -2.51 13.24 -13.19
N GLU A 175 -3.33 12.33 -13.74
CA GLU A 175 -4.75 12.10 -13.39
C GLU A 175 -5.01 10.69 -12.80
N GLU A 176 -5.53 10.60 -11.58
CA GLU A 176 -5.97 9.32 -10.98
C GLU A 176 -7.32 9.50 -10.28
N ASP A 177 -8.22 8.51 -10.39
CA ASP A 177 -9.54 8.52 -9.73
C ASP A 177 -10.35 9.83 -9.89
N GLY A 178 -10.10 10.54 -11.01
CA GLY A 178 -10.73 11.80 -11.43
C GLY A 178 -10.04 13.09 -10.95
N VAL A 179 -8.76 13.04 -10.54
CA VAL A 179 -8.01 14.17 -9.95
C VAL A 179 -6.81 14.49 -10.83
N ASN A 180 -6.70 15.69 -11.40
CA ASN A 180 -5.64 16.09 -12.34
C ASN A 180 -4.69 17.17 -11.75
N ASN A 181 -3.39 16.88 -11.70
CA ASN A 181 -2.33 17.74 -11.13
C ASN A 181 -1.35 18.33 -12.17
N GLU A 182 -1.71 18.39 -13.46
CA GLU A 182 -0.81 18.82 -14.54
C GLU A 182 -0.31 20.29 -14.46
N ASP A 183 -1.04 21.17 -13.75
CA ASP A 183 -0.76 22.61 -13.63
C ASP A 183 0.04 22.99 -12.36
N VAL A 184 0.46 22.01 -11.55
CA VAL A 184 1.19 22.26 -10.28
C VAL A 184 2.67 22.53 -10.55
N ASP A 185 3.28 23.40 -9.74
CA ASP A 185 4.74 23.68 -9.77
C ASP A 185 5.53 22.36 -9.66
N PRO A 186 6.43 22.05 -10.62
CA PRO A 186 7.18 20.79 -10.64
C PRO A 186 7.95 20.48 -9.36
N GLU A 187 8.41 21.47 -8.60
CA GLU A 187 9.10 21.20 -7.33
C GLU A 187 8.14 20.76 -6.21
N LYS A 188 6.86 21.13 -6.30
CA LYS A 188 5.81 20.71 -5.35
C LYS A 188 5.26 19.31 -5.65
N LEU A 189 5.60 18.75 -6.80
CA LEU A 189 5.26 17.37 -7.20
C LEU A 189 6.19 16.32 -6.59
N TYR A 190 7.17 16.75 -5.78
CA TYR A 190 8.05 15.85 -5.04
C TYR A 190 7.91 16.09 -3.56
N THR A 191 7.68 15.02 -2.83
CA THR A 191 7.66 15.02 -1.37
C THR A 191 9.04 15.39 -0.82
N THR A 192 9.03 16.15 0.28
CA THR A 192 10.24 16.52 1.01
C THR A 192 10.58 15.50 2.11
N PRO A 193 11.86 15.33 2.48
CA PRO A 193 12.25 14.51 3.65
C PRO A 193 11.56 14.91 4.96
N GLU A 194 11.32 16.20 5.16
CA GLU A 194 10.62 16.75 6.32
C GLU A 194 9.17 16.27 6.40
N GLN A 195 8.45 16.23 5.27
CA GLN A 195 7.09 15.69 5.19
C GLN A 195 7.08 14.20 5.52
N VAL A 196 7.94 13.39 4.91
CA VAL A 196 8.02 11.96 5.23
C VAL A 196 8.33 11.73 6.72
N TYR A 197 9.20 12.56 7.29
CA TYR A 197 9.55 12.46 8.70
C TYR A 197 8.44 12.94 9.65
N SER A 198 7.61 13.91 9.25
CA SER A 198 6.47 14.35 10.06
C SER A 198 5.42 13.23 10.18
N VAL A 199 5.16 12.52 9.07
CA VAL A 199 4.33 11.30 9.04
C VAL A 199 4.90 10.25 9.98
N TYR A 200 6.18 9.90 9.81
CA TYR A 200 6.85 8.91 10.67
C TYR A 200 6.72 9.29 12.15
N THR A 201 6.98 10.56 12.49
CA THR A 201 6.93 11.07 13.86
C THR A 201 5.53 10.96 14.47
N ALA A 202 4.48 11.16 13.67
CA ALA A 202 3.11 11.04 14.13
C ALA A 202 2.68 9.58 14.31
N LEU A 203 2.90 8.74 13.28
CA LEU A 203 2.42 7.35 13.28
C LEU A 203 3.24 6.44 14.20
N SER A 204 4.55 6.65 14.34
CA SER A 204 5.41 5.84 15.23
C SER A 204 5.04 5.93 16.71
N LYS A 205 4.34 6.99 17.13
CA LYS A 205 3.76 7.10 18.49
C LYS A 205 2.62 6.11 18.71
N ILE A 206 1.95 5.69 17.64
CA ILE A 206 0.86 4.73 17.68
C ILE A 206 1.42 3.31 17.56
N GLY A 207 2.26 3.02 16.57
CA GLY A 207 2.86 1.71 16.39
C GLY A 207 3.85 1.65 15.22
N GLU A 208 4.47 0.50 15.00
CA GLU A 208 5.49 0.31 13.94
C GLU A 208 4.93 -0.26 12.63
N MET A 209 3.66 -0.68 12.61
CA MET A 209 3.04 -1.32 11.45
C MET A 209 2.46 -0.29 10.48
N PHE A 210 3.33 0.54 9.92
CA PHE A 210 2.96 1.47 8.86
C PHE A 210 4.06 1.64 7.81
N SER A 211 3.65 2.02 6.61
CA SER A 211 4.53 2.38 5.49
C SER A 211 4.08 3.68 4.85
N ILE A 212 5.02 4.36 4.20
CA ILE A 212 4.79 5.68 3.59
C ILE A 212 5.01 5.57 2.09
N ALA A 213 4.00 5.91 1.31
CA ALA A 213 4.12 6.25 -0.09
C ALA A 213 4.41 7.75 -0.20
N ALA A 214 5.46 8.10 -0.93
CA ALA A 214 5.83 9.50 -1.16
C ALA A 214 5.75 9.76 -2.65
N ALA A 215 5.33 10.96 -3.04
CA ALA A 215 5.50 11.41 -4.43
C ALA A 215 6.99 11.66 -4.72
N PHE A 216 7.58 10.86 -5.62
CA PHE A 216 8.96 11.06 -6.12
C PHE A 216 9.01 11.08 -7.66
N GLY A 217 7.92 11.50 -8.28
CA GLY A 217 7.75 11.51 -9.74
C GLY A 217 7.12 10.25 -10.31
N ASN A 218 6.60 9.37 -9.45
CA ASN A 218 5.68 8.32 -9.80
C ASN A 218 4.33 8.90 -10.22
N VAL A 219 3.72 8.26 -11.22
CA VAL A 219 2.44 8.63 -11.87
C VAL A 219 1.65 7.35 -12.05
N HIS A 220 0.35 7.36 -11.80
CA HIS A 220 -0.45 6.13 -11.80
C HIS A 220 -1.06 5.90 -13.18
N GLY A 221 -0.52 4.95 -13.92
CA GLY A 221 -0.95 4.61 -15.29
C GLY A 221 0.08 4.95 -16.37
N VAL A 222 -0.28 4.73 -17.63
CA VAL A 222 0.62 4.97 -18.79
C VAL A 222 0.50 6.42 -19.26
N TYR A 223 1.41 7.27 -18.81
CA TYR A 223 1.43 8.69 -19.15
C TYR A 223 2.28 9.04 -20.37
N LYS A 224 1.90 10.13 -21.05
CA LYS A 224 2.76 10.78 -22.05
C LYS A 224 3.94 11.46 -21.34
N PRO A 225 5.17 11.35 -21.85
CA PRO A 225 6.32 12.06 -21.30
C PRO A 225 6.05 13.58 -21.29
N GLY A 226 6.19 14.25 -20.14
CA GLY A 226 5.87 15.68 -20.09
C GLY A 226 6.30 16.44 -18.83
N ASN A 227 5.71 16.14 -17.67
CA ASN A 227 5.74 17.10 -16.56
C ASN A 227 6.48 16.64 -15.29
N VAL A 228 6.66 15.32 -15.09
CA VAL A 228 7.36 14.78 -13.90
C VAL A 228 8.26 13.62 -14.30
N THR A 229 9.45 13.55 -13.71
CA THR A 229 10.43 12.51 -13.97
C THR A 229 10.62 11.70 -12.70
N LEU A 230 10.53 10.38 -12.81
CA LEU A 230 10.76 9.46 -11.71
C LEU A 230 12.18 9.68 -11.13
N GLN A 231 12.26 9.93 -9.82
CA GLN A 231 13.50 10.24 -9.10
C GLN A 231 13.65 9.34 -7.86
N PRO A 232 13.89 8.02 -8.03
CA PRO A 232 13.98 7.07 -6.91
C PRO A 232 15.10 7.39 -5.90
N GLU A 233 16.10 8.18 -6.28
CA GLU A 233 17.17 8.64 -5.40
C GLU A 233 16.66 9.57 -4.28
N ARG A 234 15.49 10.21 -4.45
CA ARG A 234 14.85 11.01 -3.40
C ARG A 234 14.46 10.18 -2.19
N LEU A 235 14.09 8.92 -2.40
CA LEU A 235 13.77 7.99 -1.33
C LEU A 235 14.96 7.81 -0.37
N GLY A 236 16.19 7.78 -0.91
CA GLY A 236 17.41 7.74 -0.10
C GLY A 236 17.60 9.01 0.76
N LYS A 237 17.15 10.18 0.28
CA LYS A 237 17.18 11.42 1.07
C LYS A 237 16.19 11.36 2.23
N HIS A 238 15.01 10.77 2.04
CA HIS A 238 14.03 10.56 3.13
C HIS A 238 14.61 9.65 4.22
N GLN A 239 15.25 8.54 3.83
CA GLN A 239 15.89 7.62 4.77
C GLN A 239 17.05 8.28 5.53
N ALA A 240 17.92 9.02 4.83
CA ALA A 240 19.06 9.71 5.45
C ALA A 240 18.61 10.77 6.45
N TYR A 241 17.59 11.56 6.08
CA TYR A 241 17.00 12.56 6.98
C TYR A 241 16.39 11.90 8.23
N ALA A 242 15.58 10.85 8.04
CA ALA A 242 15.00 10.12 9.16
C ALA A 242 16.06 9.49 10.07
N LYS A 243 17.14 8.94 9.50
CA LYS A 243 18.28 8.42 10.27
C LYS A 243 18.92 9.51 11.13
N GLU A 244 19.17 10.68 10.57
CA GLU A 244 19.75 11.83 11.28
C GLU A 244 18.85 12.27 12.45
N GLN A 245 17.54 12.42 12.21
CA GLN A 245 16.60 12.85 13.24
C GLN A 245 16.40 11.81 14.34
N LEU A 246 16.33 10.52 13.98
CA LEU A 246 16.15 9.41 14.93
C LEU A 246 17.42 9.02 15.66
N LYS A 247 18.59 9.40 15.13
CA LYS A 247 19.91 8.98 15.62
C LYS A 247 20.01 7.46 15.77
N CYS A 248 19.50 6.74 14.76
CA CYS A 248 19.49 5.28 14.75
C CYS A 248 20.60 4.71 13.85
N GLU A 249 20.97 3.45 14.09
CA GLU A 249 21.99 2.74 13.30
C GLU A 249 21.48 2.33 11.91
N SER A 250 20.18 2.06 11.78
CA SER A 250 19.55 1.63 10.53
C SER A 250 19.68 2.68 9.44
N ASP A 251 20.18 2.29 8.27
CA ASP A 251 20.20 3.13 7.06
C ASP A 251 18.82 3.27 6.43
N LEU A 252 17.89 2.35 6.72
CA LEU A 252 16.53 2.32 6.16
C LEU A 252 15.47 2.34 7.28
N PRO A 253 15.40 3.41 8.11
CA PRO A 253 14.46 3.46 9.24
C PRO A 253 12.98 3.39 8.81
N ILE A 254 12.63 3.84 7.60
CA ILE A 254 11.26 3.96 7.12
C ILE A 254 10.92 2.82 6.14
N PHE A 255 9.71 2.27 6.22
CA PHE A 255 9.15 1.40 5.19
C PHE A 255 8.53 2.26 4.09
N LEU A 256 9.09 2.18 2.88
CA LEU A 256 8.60 2.96 1.74
C LEU A 256 7.81 2.08 0.76
N VAL A 257 6.89 2.72 0.04
CA VAL A 257 6.09 2.10 -1.02
C VAL A 257 6.30 2.86 -2.32
N MET A 258 6.37 2.13 -3.43
CA MET A 258 6.40 2.67 -4.78
C MET A 258 5.06 2.41 -5.45
N HIS A 259 4.26 3.46 -5.61
CA HIS A 259 3.10 3.40 -6.50
C HIS A 259 3.50 3.72 -7.93
N GLY A 260 2.59 3.50 -8.89
CA GLY A 260 2.86 3.78 -10.30
C GLY A 260 4.05 3.01 -10.88
N GLY A 261 4.25 1.76 -10.47
CA GLY A 261 5.43 0.97 -10.90
C GLY A 261 5.45 0.65 -12.39
N SER A 262 4.29 0.63 -13.05
CA SER A 262 4.15 0.28 -14.46
C SER A 262 4.92 1.24 -15.38
N GLY A 263 5.70 0.68 -16.30
CA GLY A 263 6.52 1.45 -17.24
C GLY A 263 7.86 1.97 -16.68
N SER A 264 8.18 1.72 -15.40
CA SER A 264 9.50 2.02 -14.83
C SER A 264 10.58 1.09 -15.37
N THR A 265 11.81 1.59 -15.51
CA THR A 265 12.98 0.78 -15.88
C THR A 265 13.46 -0.10 -14.73
N ASP A 266 14.18 -1.18 -15.05
CA ASP A 266 14.80 -2.07 -14.05
C ASP A 266 15.73 -1.29 -13.11
N GLU A 267 16.48 -0.30 -13.63
CA GLU A 267 17.37 0.54 -12.84
C GLU A 267 16.63 1.45 -11.86
N GLU A 268 15.49 2.02 -12.25
CA GLU A 268 14.65 2.86 -11.38
C GLU A 268 14.06 2.03 -10.24
N ILE A 269 13.52 0.84 -10.57
CA ILE A 269 12.98 -0.10 -9.58
C ILE A 269 14.08 -0.55 -8.62
N ALA A 270 15.26 -0.95 -9.14
CA ALA A 270 16.38 -1.38 -8.31
C ALA A 270 16.86 -0.27 -7.38
N THR A 271 16.87 0.98 -7.84
CA THR A 271 17.24 2.15 -7.02
C THR A 271 16.20 2.41 -5.93
N ALA A 272 14.91 2.28 -6.24
CA ALA A 272 13.84 2.42 -5.27
C ALA A 272 13.92 1.37 -4.16
N VAL A 273 14.11 0.10 -4.52
CA VAL A 273 14.29 -1.03 -3.59
C VAL A 273 15.52 -0.81 -2.70
N LYS A 274 16.64 -0.39 -3.29
CA LYS A 274 17.86 -0.06 -2.53
C LYS A 274 17.63 1.03 -1.47
N ASN A 275 16.68 1.94 -1.71
CA ASN A 275 16.31 3.02 -0.80
C ASN A 275 15.18 2.64 0.17
N GLY A 276 14.85 1.35 0.31
CA GLY A 276 13.93 0.85 1.33
C GLY A 276 12.48 0.72 0.90
N VAL A 277 12.21 0.70 -0.41
CA VAL A 277 10.90 0.30 -0.93
C VAL A 277 10.68 -1.19 -0.67
N ILE A 278 9.59 -1.53 0.02
CA ILE A 278 9.20 -2.91 0.35
C ILE A 278 7.96 -3.41 -0.39
N LYS A 279 7.25 -2.51 -1.06
CA LYS A 279 6.03 -2.77 -1.83
C LYS A 279 6.06 -1.96 -3.11
N MET A 280 5.68 -2.57 -4.23
CA MET A 280 5.52 -1.89 -5.51
C MET A 280 4.15 -2.23 -6.10
N ASN A 281 3.32 -1.22 -6.38
CA ASN A 281 2.00 -1.43 -7.00
C ASN A 281 2.15 -1.70 -8.50
N ILE A 282 1.37 -2.65 -9.01
CA ILE A 282 1.25 -3.00 -10.42
C ILE A 282 -0.24 -3.16 -10.74
N ASP A 283 -0.72 -2.41 -11.73
CA ASP A 283 -2.11 -2.50 -12.22
C ASP A 283 -2.15 -2.46 -13.74
N THR A 284 -1.75 -1.34 -14.36
CA THR A 284 -1.95 -1.12 -15.81
C THR A 284 -1.23 -2.12 -16.73
N ASP A 285 -0.11 -2.71 -16.29
CA ASP A 285 0.60 -3.74 -17.06
C ASP A 285 -0.07 -5.13 -17.03
N THR A 286 -1.04 -5.35 -16.14
CA THR A 286 -1.63 -6.67 -15.82
C THR A 286 -3.12 -6.76 -16.13
#